data_AF-A0A2M7PEA0-F1
#
_entry.id   AF-A0A2M7PEA0-F1
#
_cell.length_a   1.000
_cell.length_b   1.000
_cell.length_c   1.000
_cell.angle_alpha   90.00
_cell.angle_beta   90.00
_cell.angle_gamma   90.00
#
_symmetry.space_group_name_H-M   'P 1'
#
loop_
_entity.id
_entity.type
_entity.pdbx_description
1 polymer ?
#
loop_
_entity_poly.entity_id
_entity_poly.type
_entity_poly.pdbx_seq_one_letter_code
_entity_poly.pdbx_strand_id
1 'polypeptide(L)'
;PYGQDLATDNGSLDIWLYGENGAPLLPEPVTVPLDRVYTLQDVASAINVAITNASGGQAWLTAAVNGNKLRITPATGLQFAFANDTANILQTAGLNTFFTGHNVATLAVNDTLAQDASKVTAGRVGTQGEIFAGDNTNALGLAGLQFKEEVKFANGDTTSLDGYYNSLVGKVGSRVQSLNRDVELNTLLSKQLNDMRDSISGVSLDEEMANLIKYQQAYTAAAKLIATSDQMLNTLINSLQR
;
A
#
# COMPACT_ATOMS: atom_id res chain seq x y z
N PRO A 1 -3.06 -1.60 -21.46
CA PRO A 1 -2.69 -0.70 -22.58
C PRO A 1 -1.17 -0.55 -22.59
N TYR A 2 -0.50 -1.52 -23.21
CA TYR A 2 0.95 -1.51 -23.43
C TYR A 2 1.26 -0.40 -24.45
N GLY A 3 2.12 0.54 -24.06
CA GLY A 3 2.61 1.76 -24.74
C GLY A 3 1.93 2.25 -26.02
N GLN A 4 1.33 3.45 -25.98
CA GLN A 4 1.04 4.23 -27.19
C GLN A 4 2.24 5.05 -27.69
N ASP A 5 3.29 5.21 -26.87
CA ASP A 5 4.60 5.72 -27.28
C ASP A 5 5.69 4.84 -26.65
N LEU A 6 6.52 4.23 -27.50
CA LEU A 6 7.72 3.50 -27.10
C LEU A 6 8.91 4.47 -27.21
N ALA A 7 9.54 4.81 -26.09
CA ALA A 7 10.76 5.59 -26.07
C ALA A 7 11.98 4.65 -26.12
N THR A 8 12.29 4.12 -27.31
CA THR A 8 13.40 3.16 -27.52
C THR A 8 14.66 3.82 -28.11
N ASP A 9 14.76 5.15 -28.08
CA ASP A 9 15.86 5.89 -28.70
C ASP A 9 17.23 5.33 -28.27
N ASN A 10 18.04 4.92 -29.26
CA ASN A 10 19.36 4.29 -29.12
C ASN A 10 19.42 2.96 -28.33
N GLY A 11 18.28 2.30 -28.09
CA GLY A 11 18.23 0.99 -27.43
C GLY A 11 18.37 -0.18 -28.41
N SER A 12 18.77 -1.33 -27.88
CA SER A 12 18.84 -2.62 -28.56
C SER A 12 18.28 -3.74 -27.70
N LEU A 13 17.92 -4.85 -28.36
CA LEU A 13 17.54 -6.11 -27.74
C LEU A 13 18.35 -7.23 -28.38
N ASP A 14 19.00 -8.07 -27.58
CA ASP A 14 19.70 -9.25 -28.08
C ASP A 14 18.79 -10.48 -28.01
N ILE A 15 18.80 -11.28 -29.08
CA ILE A 15 18.04 -12.53 -29.16
C ILE A 15 19.00 -13.68 -29.49
N TRP A 16 19.05 -14.65 -28.59
CA TRP A 16 19.72 -15.93 -28.82
C TRP A 16 18.75 -16.90 -29.47
N LEU A 17 19.22 -17.63 -30.48
CA LEU A 17 18.45 -18.67 -31.18
C LEU A 17 19.10 -20.02 -30.94
N TYR A 18 18.30 -21.02 -30.63
CA TYR A 18 18.73 -22.36 -30.30
C TYR A 18 18.06 -23.39 -31.20
N GLY A 19 18.82 -24.41 -31.59
CA GLY A 19 18.30 -25.58 -32.28
C GLY A 19 17.57 -26.53 -31.35
N GLU A 20 17.03 -27.62 -31.89
CA GLU A 20 16.32 -28.67 -31.12
C GLU A 20 17.19 -29.33 -30.04
N ASN A 21 18.52 -29.28 -30.22
CA ASN A 21 19.51 -29.81 -29.27
C ASN A 21 19.85 -28.83 -28.14
N GLY A 22 19.25 -27.63 -28.10
CA GLY A 22 19.54 -26.59 -27.12
C GLY A 22 20.90 -25.89 -27.33
N ALA A 23 21.60 -26.17 -28.43
CA ALA A 23 22.83 -25.47 -28.78
C ALA A 23 22.49 -24.18 -29.56
N PRO A 24 23.26 -23.09 -29.36
CA PRO A 24 23.04 -21.86 -30.11
C PRO A 24 23.29 -22.07 -31.60
N LEU A 25 22.40 -21.56 -32.44
CA LEU A 25 22.50 -21.66 -33.91
C LEU A 25 23.56 -20.72 -34.49
N LEU A 26 23.84 -19.63 -33.78
CA LEU A 26 24.82 -18.61 -34.13
C LEU A 26 25.84 -18.47 -32.99
N PRO A 27 27.11 -18.15 -33.29
CA PRO A 27 28.13 -17.92 -32.27
C PRO A 27 27.90 -16.64 -31.45
N GLU A 28 27.06 -15.73 -31.95
CA GLU A 28 26.72 -14.44 -31.34
C GLU A 28 25.20 -14.24 -31.36
N PRO A 29 24.65 -13.44 -30.42
CA PRO A 29 23.23 -13.14 -30.44
C PRO A 29 22.86 -12.26 -31.64
N VAL A 30 21.60 -12.36 -32.07
CA VAL A 30 21.04 -11.42 -33.04
C VAL A 30 20.69 -10.14 -32.31
N THR A 31 21.49 -9.09 -32.49
CA THR A 31 21.18 -7.76 -31.98
C THR A 31 20.13 -7.09 -32.85
N VAL A 32 18.99 -6.78 -32.24
CA VAL A 32 17.89 -6.04 -32.86
C VAL A 32 18.04 -4.56 -32.49
N PRO A 33 18.42 -3.68 -33.43
CA PRO A 33 18.42 -2.25 -33.19
C PRO A 33 16.98 -1.76 -33.08
N LEU A 34 16.67 -0.99 -32.03
CA LEU A 34 15.35 -0.40 -31.80
C LEU A 34 15.39 1.13 -31.91
N ASP A 35 16.36 1.66 -32.66
CA ASP A 35 16.43 3.10 -32.94
C ASP A 35 15.21 3.53 -33.79
N ARG A 36 14.51 4.57 -33.33
CA ARG A 36 13.30 5.14 -33.96
C ARG A 36 12.14 4.15 -34.12
N VAL A 37 11.98 3.25 -33.17
CA VAL A 37 10.88 2.29 -33.14
C VAL A 37 9.76 2.81 -32.24
N TYR A 38 8.70 3.34 -32.85
CA TYR A 38 7.64 4.03 -32.12
C TYR A 38 6.39 3.18 -31.87
N THR A 39 6.16 2.14 -32.68
CA THR A 39 5.00 1.25 -32.55
C THR A 39 5.40 -0.20 -32.34
N LEU A 40 4.50 -1.02 -31.76
CA LEU A 40 4.71 -2.47 -31.67
C LEU A 40 4.89 -3.14 -33.04
N GLN A 41 4.34 -2.53 -34.10
CA GLN A 41 4.50 -3.03 -35.47
C GLN A 41 5.91 -2.76 -36.00
N ASP A 42 6.49 -1.61 -35.64
CA ASP A 42 7.89 -1.30 -35.96
C ASP A 42 8.82 -2.24 -35.21
N VAL A 43 8.54 -2.56 -33.94
CA VAL A 43 9.30 -3.55 -33.16
C VAL A 43 9.25 -4.92 -33.84
N ALA A 44 8.04 -5.38 -34.21
CA ALA A 44 7.87 -6.66 -34.89
C ALA A 44 8.64 -6.70 -36.22
N SER A 45 8.62 -5.60 -36.97
CA SER A 45 9.33 -5.49 -38.25
C SER A 45 10.85 -5.49 -38.04
N ALA A 46 11.36 -4.74 -37.05
CA ALA A 46 12.78 -4.70 -36.70
C ALA A 46 13.31 -6.10 -36.30
N ILE A 47 12.56 -6.84 -35.47
CA ILE A 47 12.90 -8.22 -35.09
C ILE A 47 12.95 -9.12 -36.34
N ASN A 48 11.91 -9.08 -37.18
CA ASN A 48 11.85 -9.93 -38.38
C ASN A 48 13.01 -9.63 -39.34
N VAL A 49 13.34 -8.36 -39.55
CA VAL A 49 14.46 -7.95 -40.42
C VAL A 49 15.79 -8.42 -39.84
N ALA A 50 16.05 -8.19 -38.56
CA ALA A 50 17.29 -8.60 -37.91
C ALA A 50 17.51 -10.13 -37.98
N ILE A 51 16.46 -10.90 -37.69
CA ILE A 51 16.51 -12.37 -37.74
C ILE A 51 16.69 -12.88 -39.17
N THR A 52 15.98 -12.30 -40.14
CA THR A 52 16.10 -12.70 -41.56
C THR A 52 17.50 -12.42 -42.09
N ASN A 53 18.11 -11.28 -41.71
CA ASN A 53 19.48 -10.96 -42.10
C ASN A 53 20.50 -11.91 -41.47
N ALA A 54 20.36 -12.20 -40.17
CA ALA A 54 21.28 -13.07 -39.44
C ALA A 54 21.21 -14.55 -39.87
N SER A 55 20.06 -14.99 -40.37
CA SER A 55 19.81 -16.36 -40.81
C SER A 55 20.04 -16.62 -42.30
N GLY A 56 20.48 -15.62 -43.06
CA GLY A 56 20.65 -15.73 -44.50
C GLY A 56 19.33 -15.88 -45.28
N GLY A 57 18.25 -15.26 -44.79
CA GLY A 57 16.94 -15.24 -45.44
C GLY A 57 15.91 -16.22 -44.88
N GLN A 58 16.20 -16.91 -43.76
CA GLN A 58 15.28 -17.87 -43.16
C GLN A 58 14.45 -17.24 -42.03
N ALA A 59 13.15 -17.57 -41.96
CA ALA A 59 12.28 -17.08 -40.89
C ALA A 59 12.41 -17.95 -39.62
N TRP A 60 13.59 -18.00 -38.99
CA TRP A 60 13.82 -18.78 -37.76
C TRP A 60 12.97 -18.30 -36.56
N LEU A 61 12.59 -17.03 -36.56
CA LEU A 61 11.73 -16.40 -35.58
C LEU A 61 10.83 -15.41 -36.29
N THR A 62 9.53 -15.41 -36.00
CA THR A 62 8.57 -14.45 -36.54
C THR A 62 7.92 -13.65 -35.41
N ALA A 63 8.01 -12.33 -35.49
CA ALA A 63 7.32 -11.38 -34.64
C ALA A 63 6.10 -10.80 -35.38
N ALA A 64 4.96 -10.76 -34.71
CA ALA A 64 3.73 -10.19 -35.24
C ALA A 64 2.94 -9.49 -34.12
N VAL A 65 2.17 -8.47 -34.48
CA VAL A 65 1.25 -7.82 -33.56
C VAL A 65 -0.12 -8.49 -33.66
N ASN A 66 -0.65 -8.96 -32.54
CA ASN A 66 -2.00 -9.51 -32.44
C ASN A 66 -2.81 -8.64 -31.46
N GLY A 67 -3.69 -7.78 -32.02
CA GLY A 67 -4.36 -6.75 -31.23
C GLY A 67 -3.35 -5.75 -30.67
N ASN A 68 -3.29 -5.63 -29.34
CA ASN A 68 -2.35 -4.75 -28.63
C ASN A 68 -1.17 -5.52 -28.00
N LYS A 69 -0.85 -6.71 -28.50
CA LYS A 69 0.25 -7.54 -27.97
C LYS A 69 1.23 -7.90 -29.06
N LEU A 70 2.52 -7.78 -28.74
CA LEU A 70 3.58 -8.36 -29.53
C LEU A 70 3.62 -9.87 -29.27
N ARG A 71 3.56 -10.67 -30.33
CA ARG A 71 3.71 -12.11 -30.28
C ARG A 71 4.94 -12.51 -31.07
N ILE A 72 5.86 -13.20 -30.41
CA ILE A 72 7.07 -13.74 -31.01
C ILE A 72 6.93 -15.26 -31.03
N THR A 73 7.09 -15.87 -32.20
CA THR A 73 6.90 -17.31 -32.42
C THR A 73 8.10 -17.87 -33.17
N PRO A 74 8.85 -18.82 -32.59
CA PRO A 74 9.96 -19.46 -33.28
C PRO A 74 9.44 -20.43 -34.34
N ALA A 75 10.27 -20.72 -35.35
CA ALA A 75 10.00 -21.80 -36.28
C ALA A 75 9.96 -23.16 -35.55
N THR A 76 9.31 -24.15 -36.15
CA THR A 76 9.19 -25.50 -35.56
C THR A 76 10.57 -26.07 -35.23
N GLY A 77 10.73 -26.57 -34.00
CA GLY A 77 11.99 -27.14 -33.50
C GLY A 77 12.98 -26.11 -32.95
N LEU A 78 12.75 -24.81 -33.15
CA LEU A 78 13.64 -23.78 -32.65
C LEU A 78 13.17 -23.20 -31.32
N GLN A 79 14.13 -22.77 -30.52
CA GLN A 79 13.90 -22.02 -29.28
C GLN A 79 14.66 -20.70 -29.33
N PHE A 80 14.27 -19.77 -28.47
CA PHE A 80 14.94 -18.48 -28.38
C PHE A 80 14.97 -17.99 -26.94
N ALA A 81 15.94 -17.13 -26.63
CA ALA A 81 16.02 -16.45 -25.36
C ALA A 81 16.40 -14.98 -25.58
N PHE A 82 15.95 -14.12 -24.68
CA PHE A 82 16.28 -12.70 -24.71
C PHE A 82 17.52 -12.42 -23.84
N ALA A 83 18.34 -11.49 -24.28
CA ALA A 83 19.48 -10.96 -23.54
C ALA A 83 19.58 -9.44 -23.77
N ASN A 84 20.31 -8.74 -22.89
CA ASN A 84 20.72 -7.34 -23.03
C ASN A 84 19.64 -6.39 -23.60
N ASP A 85 18.46 -6.34 -22.97
CA ASP A 85 17.42 -5.37 -23.32
C ASP A 85 17.79 -3.98 -22.76
N THR A 86 18.45 -3.16 -23.58
CA THR A 86 18.79 -1.77 -23.22
C THR A 86 17.65 -0.80 -23.53
N ALA A 87 16.70 -1.22 -24.38
CA ALA A 87 15.52 -0.45 -24.75
C ALA A 87 14.36 -0.58 -23.74
N ASN A 88 14.46 -1.49 -22.76
CA ASN A 88 13.37 -1.90 -21.86
C ASN A 88 12.10 -2.33 -22.62
N ILE A 89 12.27 -2.88 -23.83
CA ILE A 89 11.14 -3.25 -24.68
C ILE A 89 10.39 -4.46 -24.13
N LEU A 90 11.09 -5.38 -23.44
CA LEU A 90 10.47 -6.56 -22.86
C LEU A 90 9.45 -6.15 -21.78
N GLN A 91 9.83 -5.20 -20.92
CA GLN A 91 8.92 -4.66 -19.92
C GLN A 91 7.75 -3.92 -20.58
N THR A 92 8.03 -3.05 -21.55
CA THR A 92 7.01 -2.16 -22.14
C THR A 92 6.02 -2.91 -23.03
N ALA A 93 6.48 -3.93 -23.76
CA ALA A 93 5.63 -4.83 -24.54
C ALA A 93 4.97 -5.92 -23.69
N GLY A 94 5.30 -6.02 -22.39
CA GLY A 94 4.79 -7.04 -21.48
C GLY A 94 5.33 -8.44 -21.73
N LEU A 95 6.44 -8.58 -22.45
CA LEU A 95 7.08 -9.86 -22.77
C LEU A 95 7.99 -10.32 -21.63
N ASN A 96 7.84 -11.59 -21.22
CA ASN A 96 8.63 -12.20 -20.16
C ASN A 96 8.62 -11.39 -18.84
N THR A 97 7.50 -10.73 -18.53
CA THR A 97 7.35 -9.89 -17.33
C THR A 97 6.83 -10.72 -16.15
N PHE A 98 7.45 -10.51 -14.98
CA PHE A 98 7.02 -11.16 -13.73
C PHE A 98 5.75 -10.51 -13.16
N PHE A 99 5.73 -9.18 -13.14
CA PHE A 99 4.59 -8.39 -12.71
C PHE A 99 3.82 -7.83 -13.92
N THR A 100 2.51 -7.71 -13.74
CA THR A 100 1.59 -7.02 -14.65
C THR A 100 0.90 -5.90 -13.88
N GLY A 101 0.23 -5.01 -14.62
CA GLY A 101 -0.39 -3.81 -14.05
C GLY A 101 0.34 -2.53 -14.42
N HIS A 102 -0.34 -1.40 -14.25
CA HIS A 102 0.16 -0.08 -14.64
C HIS A 102 0.10 0.92 -13.48
N ASN A 103 -0.46 0.51 -12.34
CA ASN A 103 -0.56 1.28 -11.11
C ASN A 103 -0.67 0.30 -9.92
N VAL A 104 -0.59 0.84 -8.69
CA VAL A 104 -0.68 0.04 -7.46
C VAL A 104 -1.98 -0.77 -7.36
N ALA A 105 -3.10 -0.25 -7.89
CA ALA A 105 -4.40 -0.93 -7.84
C ALA A 105 -4.51 -2.13 -8.81
N THR A 106 -3.68 -2.15 -9.86
CA THR A 106 -3.68 -3.17 -10.91
C THR A 106 -2.42 -4.03 -10.89
N LEU A 107 -1.50 -3.77 -9.96
CA LEU A 107 -0.26 -4.54 -9.81
C LEU A 107 -0.60 -5.98 -9.40
N ALA A 108 -0.17 -6.93 -10.22
CA ALA A 108 -0.40 -8.36 -9.99
C ALA A 108 0.78 -9.17 -10.51
N VAL A 109 0.90 -10.42 -10.04
CA VAL A 109 1.78 -11.41 -10.70
C VAL A 109 1.16 -11.80 -12.03
N ASN A 110 1.98 -12.02 -13.05
CA ASN A 110 1.50 -12.45 -14.35
C ASN A 110 0.75 -13.80 -14.25
N ASP A 111 -0.50 -13.84 -14.69
CA ASP A 111 -1.36 -15.02 -14.59
C ASP A 111 -0.74 -16.26 -15.24
N THR A 112 0.05 -16.11 -16.30
CA THR A 112 0.73 -17.24 -16.95
C THR A 112 1.80 -17.86 -16.06
N LEU A 113 2.45 -17.07 -15.22
CA LEU A 113 3.43 -17.53 -14.23
C LEU A 113 2.75 -18.06 -12.98
N ALA A 114 1.63 -17.46 -12.59
CA ALA A 114 0.83 -17.93 -11.44
C ALA A 114 0.23 -19.32 -11.70
N GLN A 115 -0.16 -19.61 -12.94
CA GLN A 115 -0.68 -20.92 -13.35
C GLN A 115 0.44 -21.94 -13.59
N ASP A 116 1.63 -21.49 -13.97
CA ASP A 116 2.74 -22.36 -14.32
C ASP A 116 4.09 -21.77 -13.91
N ALA A 117 4.59 -22.22 -12.76
CA ALA A 117 5.85 -21.77 -12.21
C ALA A 117 7.07 -22.17 -13.07
N SER A 118 6.97 -23.17 -13.95
CA SER A 118 8.10 -23.55 -14.81
C SER A 118 8.40 -22.51 -15.89
N LYS A 119 7.50 -21.54 -16.10
CA LYS A 119 7.70 -20.41 -17.03
C LYS A 119 8.40 -19.22 -16.38
N VAL A 120 8.71 -19.29 -15.09
CA VAL A 120 9.50 -18.26 -14.42
C VAL A 120 10.95 -18.34 -14.91
N THR A 121 11.40 -17.29 -15.59
CA THR A 121 12.79 -17.17 -16.05
C THR A 121 13.71 -16.85 -14.86
N ALA A 122 14.15 -17.88 -14.14
CA ALA A 122 14.97 -17.73 -12.93
C ALA A 122 16.45 -17.40 -13.21
N GLY A 123 16.99 -17.84 -14.34
CA GLY A 123 18.37 -17.62 -14.76
C GLY A 123 18.51 -16.57 -15.87
N ARG A 124 19.75 -16.29 -16.27
CA ARG A 124 20.11 -15.44 -17.41
C ARG A 124 20.88 -16.24 -18.45
N VAL A 125 20.80 -15.80 -19.70
CA VAL A 125 21.65 -16.35 -20.76
C VAL A 125 23.09 -15.86 -20.52
N GLY A 126 24.06 -16.78 -20.60
CA GLY A 126 25.48 -16.48 -20.50
C GLY A 126 26.00 -15.67 -21.70
N THR A 127 27.25 -15.20 -21.62
CA THR A 127 27.87 -14.37 -22.67
C THR A 127 28.03 -15.07 -24.02
N GLN A 128 28.10 -16.42 -24.01
CA GLN A 128 28.20 -17.26 -25.21
C GLN A 128 26.89 -17.98 -25.54
N GLY A 129 25.76 -17.52 -25.01
CA GLY A 129 24.46 -18.15 -25.24
C GLY A 129 24.20 -19.37 -24.35
N GLU A 130 25.07 -19.64 -23.37
CA GLU A 130 24.93 -20.78 -22.47
C GLU A 130 23.71 -20.60 -21.54
N ILE A 131 22.93 -21.67 -21.37
CA ILE A 131 21.84 -21.71 -20.38
C ILE A 131 22.24 -22.72 -19.32
N PHE A 132 22.62 -22.22 -18.14
CA PHE A 132 23.05 -23.06 -17.03
C PHE A 132 21.84 -23.58 -16.25
N ALA A 133 21.71 -24.91 -16.17
CA ALA A 133 20.74 -25.53 -15.30
C ALA A 133 21.02 -25.16 -13.83
N GLY A 134 20.03 -24.58 -13.15
CA GLY A 134 20.16 -24.14 -11.76
C GLY A 134 20.57 -22.69 -11.56
N ASP A 135 20.79 -21.92 -12.64
CA ASP A 135 20.98 -20.47 -12.51
C ASP A 135 19.72 -19.79 -11.95
N ASN A 136 19.90 -19.04 -10.87
CA ASN A 136 18.86 -18.30 -10.16
C ASN A 136 19.13 -16.79 -10.11
N THR A 137 20.02 -16.28 -10.96
CA THR A 137 20.45 -14.87 -10.97
C THR A 137 19.28 -13.88 -11.09
N ASN A 138 18.29 -14.15 -11.95
CA ASN A 138 17.10 -13.30 -12.06
C ASN A 138 16.19 -13.42 -10.83
N ALA A 139 16.03 -14.63 -10.29
CA ALA A 139 15.23 -14.85 -9.09
C ALA A 139 15.85 -14.15 -7.86
N LEU A 140 17.18 -14.18 -7.72
CA LEU A 140 17.90 -13.45 -6.68
C LEU A 140 17.79 -11.93 -6.90
N GLY A 141 17.86 -11.47 -8.16
CA GLY A 141 17.64 -10.07 -8.51
C GLY A 141 16.23 -9.59 -8.14
N LEU A 142 15.22 -10.43 -8.35
CA LEU A 142 13.83 -10.17 -7.97
C LEU A 142 13.69 -10.08 -6.44
N ALA A 143 14.26 -11.04 -5.70
CA ALA A 143 14.27 -11.01 -4.24
C ALA A 143 15.01 -9.77 -3.69
N GLY A 144 16.08 -9.34 -4.37
CA GLY A 144 16.85 -8.15 -4.02
C GLY A 144 16.11 -6.83 -4.26
N LEU A 145 15.00 -6.79 -5.02
CA LEU A 145 14.23 -5.56 -5.24
C LEU A 145 13.71 -4.95 -3.95
N GLN A 146 13.40 -5.79 -2.94
CA GLN A 146 12.95 -5.32 -1.62
C GLN A 146 13.96 -4.35 -0.98
N PHE A 147 15.25 -4.57 -1.21
CA PHE A 147 16.34 -3.85 -0.55
C PHE A 147 16.99 -2.77 -1.45
N LYS A 148 16.55 -2.62 -2.71
CA LYS A 148 17.09 -1.60 -3.60
C LYS A 148 16.70 -0.20 -3.13
N GLU A 149 17.68 0.65 -2.85
CA GLU A 149 17.46 2.01 -2.31
C GLU A 149 17.02 3.06 -3.33
N GLU A 150 16.93 2.69 -4.61
CA GLU A 150 16.65 3.62 -5.72
C GLU A 150 15.14 3.79 -6.02
N VAL A 151 14.25 3.26 -5.16
CA VAL A 151 12.80 3.37 -5.38
C VAL A 151 12.33 4.75 -4.98
N LYS A 152 11.78 5.48 -5.96
CA LYS A 152 11.16 6.79 -5.76
C LYS A 152 9.69 6.64 -5.39
N PHE A 153 9.30 7.18 -4.25
CA PHE A 153 7.93 7.19 -3.78
C PHE A 153 7.21 8.49 -4.14
N ALA A 154 5.87 8.45 -4.14
CA ALA A 154 5.04 9.58 -4.55
C ALA A 154 5.21 10.83 -3.67
N ASN A 155 5.74 10.68 -2.46
CA ASN A 155 6.05 11.78 -1.54
C ASN A 155 7.42 12.42 -1.79
N GLY A 156 8.17 11.98 -2.81
CA GLY A 156 9.50 12.47 -3.16
C GLY A 156 10.64 11.75 -2.45
N ASP A 157 10.36 10.86 -1.49
CA ASP A 157 11.38 10.07 -0.82
C ASP A 157 11.99 9.04 -1.78
N THR A 158 13.30 8.81 -1.66
CA THR A 158 14.02 7.75 -2.36
C THR A 158 14.61 6.82 -1.32
N THR A 159 14.15 5.57 -1.27
CA THR A 159 14.58 4.56 -0.30
C THR A 159 14.23 3.16 -0.81
N SER A 160 14.51 2.12 -0.03
CA SER A 160 14.10 0.75 -0.34
C SER A 160 12.63 0.50 -0.01
N LEU A 161 12.02 -0.51 -0.65
CA LEU A 161 10.65 -0.93 -0.33
C LEU A 161 10.55 -1.31 1.16
N ASP A 162 11.56 -2.00 1.67
CA ASP A 162 11.67 -2.34 3.08
C ASP A 162 11.79 -1.11 3.99
N GLY A 163 12.69 -0.18 3.65
CA GLY A 163 12.90 1.05 4.42
C GLY A 163 11.65 1.92 4.47
N TYR A 164 10.96 2.07 3.34
CA TYR A 164 9.70 2.80 3.27
C TYR A 164 8.61 2.15 4.12
N TYR A 165 8.47 0.82 4.02
CA TYR A 165 7.49 0.07 4.81
C TYR A 165 7.75 0.22 6.31
N ASN A 166 8.99 0.06 6.76
CA ASN A 166 9.37 0.23 8.16
C ASN A 166 9.11 1.66 8.66
N SER A 167 9.41 2.68 7.84
CA SER A 167 9.11 4.08 8.16
C SER A 167 7.61 4.33 8.30
N LEU A 168 6.80 3.76 7.39
CA LEU A 168 5.35 3.87 7.42
C LEU A 168 4.77 3.24 8.69
N VAL A 169 5.15 2.00 9.00
CA VAL A 169 4.72 1.30 10.22
C VAL A 169 5.14 2.07 11.46
N GLY A 170 6.38 2.58 11.50
CA GLY A 170 6.88 3.41 12.60
C GLY A 170 6.08 4.69 12.79
N LYS A 171 5.74 5.41 11.71
CA LYS A 171 4.91 6.62 11.75
C LYS A 171 3.51 6.33 12.27
N VAL A 172 2.87 5.26 11.78
CA VAL A 172 1.54 4.83 12.26
C VAL A 172 1.59 4.48 13.74
N GLY A 173 2.57 3.68 14.16
CA GLY A 173 2.75 3.29 15.55
C GLY A 173 2.96 4.48 16.49
N SER A 174 3.85 5.42 16.12
CA SER A 174 4.08 6.65 16.89
C SER A 174 2.83 7.53 16.95
N ARG A 175 2.09 7.65 15.84
CA ARG A 175 0.85 8.42 15.80
C ARG A 175 -0.24 7.82 16.70
N VAL A 176 -0.40 6.50 16.68
CA VAL A 176 -1.33 5.79 17.57
C VAL A 176 -0.95 5.99 19.04
N GLN A 177 0.34 5.90 19.37
CA GLN A 177 0.82 6.15 20.73
C GLN A 177 0.50 7.58 21.20
N SER A 178 0.70 8.59 20.34
CA SER A 178 0.34 9.97 20.64
C SER A 178 -1.17 10.11 20.88
N LEU A 179 -2.00 9.55 19.99
CA LEU A 179 -3.45 9.62 20.11
C LEU A 179 -3.96 8.95 21.40
N ASN A 180 -3.39 7.81 21.79
CA ASN A 180 -3.76 7.16 23.05
C ASN A 180 -3.44 8.03 24.27
N ARG A 181 -2.27 8.70 24.27
CA ARG A 181 -1.92 9.67 25.34
C ARG A 181 -2.89 10.85 25.36
N ASP A 182 -3.26 11.37 24.19
CA ASP A 182 -4.21 12.48 24.08
C ASP A 182 -5.60 12.07 24.60
N VAL A 183 -6.06 10.86 24.29
CA VAL A 183 -7.33 10.31 24.80
C VAL A 183 -7.28 10.13 26.32
N GLU A 184 -6.19 9.59 26.85
CA GLU A 184 -6.00 9.43 28.30
C GLU A 184 -6.03 10.79 29.02
N LEU A 185 -5.30 11.78 28.49
CA LEU A 185 -5.28 13.15 29.01
C LEU A 185 -6.68 13.78 28.99
N ASN A 186 -7.39 13.69 27.86
CA ASN A 186 -8.74 14.25 27.73
C ASN A 186 -9.75 13.53 28.65
N THR A 187 -9.58 12.23 28.88
CA THR A 187 -10.42 11.46 29.81
C THR A 187 -10.18 11.91 31.25
N LEU A 188 -8.91 12.10 31.64
CA LEU A 188 -8.54 12.63 32.95
C LEU A 188 -9.07 14.05 33.16
N LEU A 189 -8.91 14.93 32.18
CA LEU A 189 -9.45 16.29 32.23
C LEU A 189 -10.97 16.28 32.35
N SER A 190 -11.66 15.46 31.57
CA SER A 190 -13.12 15.34 31.63
C SER A 190 -13.58 14.86 33.00
N LYS A 191 -12.87 13.88 33.58
CA LYS A 191 -13.14 13.41 34.94
C LYS A 191 -12.95 14.53 35.97
N GLN A 192 -11.84 15.25 35.91
CA GLN A 192 -11.55 16.35 36.83
C GLN A 192 -12.58 17.49 36.71
N LEU A 193 -13.02 17.82 35.50
CA LEU A 193 -14.08 18.81 35.28
C LEU A 193 -15.42 18.33 35.85
N ASN A 194 -15.76 17.05 35.69
CA ASN A 194 -16.96 16.47 36.31
C ASN A 194 -16.87 16.49 37.84
N ASP A 195 -15.74 16.11 38.41
CA ASP A 195 -15.53 16.13 39.87
C ASP A 195 -15.65 17.56 40.43
N MET A 196 -15.12 18.57 39.72
CA MET A 196 -15.29 19.99 40.10
C MET A 196 -16.74 20.46 39.97
N ARG A 197 -17.42 20.07 38.88
CA ARG A 197 -18.84 20.39 38.69
C ARG A 197 -19.68 19.79 39.81
N ASP A 198 -19.42 18.53 40.17
CA ASP A 198 -20.13 17.81 41.22
C ASP A 198 -19.75 18.34 42.61
N SER A 199 -18.54 18.90 42.81
CA SER A 199 -18.18 19.59 44.04
C SER A 199 -18.90 20.94 44.21
N ILE A 200 -19.19 21.66 43.12
CA ILE A 200 -19.91 22.95 43.16
C ILE A 200 -21.42 22.75 43.19
N SER A 201 -21.92 21.80 42.41
CA SER A 201 -23.35 21.52 42.23
C SER A 201 -23.86 20.43 43.18
N GLY A 202 -22.95 19.75 43.87
CA GLY A 202 -23.26 18.72 44.85
C GLY A 202 -23.84 19.34 46.10
N VAL A 203 -25.10 19.05 46.35
CA VAL A 203 -25.78 19.40 47.58
C VAL A 203 -25.35 18.39 48.64
N SER A 204 -24.81 18.87 49.77
CA SER A 204 -24.52 17.99 50.91
C SER A 204 -25.84 17.61 51.58
N LEU A 205 -26.23 16.33 51.47
CA LEU A 205 -27.44 15.79 52.12
C LEU A 205 -27.42 16.01 53.64
N ASP A 206 -26.23 16.03 54.25
CA ASP A 206 -26.07 16.29 55.69
C ASP A 206 -26.32 17.77 56.01
N GLU A 207 -25.88 18.71 55.16
CA GLU A 207 -26.22 20.13 55.33
C GLU A 207 -27.70 20.39 55.07
N GLU A 208 -28.29 19.78 54.05
CA GLU A 208 -29.74 19.88 53.83
C GLU A 208 -30.53 19.26 54.97
N MET A 209 -30.10 18.12 55.53
CA MET A 209 -30.74 17.50 56.69
C MET A 209 -30.60 18.37 57.94
N ALA A 210 -29.43 18.95 58.20
CA ALA A 210 -29.22 19.87 59.31
C ALA A 210 -30.11 21.13 59.17
N ASN A 211 -30.20 21.68 57.96
CA ASN A 211 -31.10 22.80 57.66
C ASN A 211 -32.57 22.39 57.84
N LEU A 212 -32.95 21.20 57.40
CA LEU A 212 -34.31 20.68 57.54
C LEU A 212 -34.69 20.48 59.02
N ILE A 213 -33.79 19.91 59.83
CA ILE A 213 -33.96 19.81 61.29
C ILE A 213 -34.08 21.20 61.92
N LYS A 214 -33.25 22.15 61.52
CA LYS A 214 -33.32 23.54 61.99
C LYS A 214 -34.67 24.19 61.65
N TYR A 215 -35.16 24.01 60.41
CA TYR A 215 -36.46 24.52 60.01
C TYR A 215 -37.62 23.83 60.76
N GLN A 216 -37.51 22.53 61.01
CA GLN A 216 -38.50 21.78 61.79
C GLN A 216 -38.54 22.25 63.25
N GLN A 217 -37.38 22.51 63.86
CA GLN A 217 -37.28 23.08 65.21
C GLN A 217 -37.83 24.51 65.26
N ALA A 218 -37.48 25.35 64.28
CA ALA A 218 -38.01 26.71 64.18
C ALA A 218 -39.53 26.72 64.01
N TYR A 219 -40.08 25.83 63.18
CA TYR A 219 -41.52 25.67 63.01
C TYR A 219 -42.21 25.23 64.30
N THR A 220 -41.62 24.26 65.01
CA THR A 220 -42.14 23.79 66.30
C THR A 220 -42.09 24.90 67.36
N ALA A 221 -41.03 25.71 67.37
CA ALA A 221 -40.91 26.86 68.25
C ALA A 221 -41.95 27.95 67.92
N ALA A 222 -42.17 28.25 66.63
CA ALA A 222 -43.21 29.17 66.18
C ALA A 222 -44.62 28.68 66.56
N ALA A 223 -44.91 27.39 66.37
CA ALA A 223 -46.17 26.79 66.78
C ALA A 223 -46.40 26.90 68.30
N LYS A 224 -45.36 26.69 69.12
CA LYS A 224 -45.43 26.92 70.56
C LYS A 224 -45.69 28.38 70.90
N LEU A 225 -45.01 29.34 70.24
CA LEU A 225 -45.25 30.76 70.46
C LEU A 225 -46.68 31.16 70.11
N ILE A 226 -47.25 30.64 69.03
CA ILE A 226 -48.65 30.84 68.66
C ILE A 226 -49.56 30.27 69.74
N ALA A 227 -49.36 29.02 70.15
CA ALA A 227 -50.17 28.40 71.21
C ALA A 227 -50.08 29.16 72.54
N THR A 228 -48.90 29.67 72.89
CA THR A 228 -48.71 30.49 74.10
C THR A 228 -49.41 31.83 73.95
N SER A 229 -49.37 32.44 72.76
CA SER A 229 -50.10 33.67 72.46
C SER A 229 -51.61 33.47 72.51
N ASP A 230 -52.13 32.37 71.97
CA ASP A 230 -53.55 31.98 72.07
C ASP A 230 -53.96 31.76 73.53
N GLN A 231 -53.10 31.14 74.35
CA GLN A 231 -53.34 30.99 75.78
C GLN A 231 -53.39 32.35 76.51
N MET A 232 -52.47 33.27 76.19
CA MET A 232 -52.52 34.63 76.72
C MET A 232 -53.79 35.36 76.30
N LEU A 233 -54.20 35.24 75.04
CA LEU A 233 -55.41 35.86 74.49
C LEU A 233 -56.68 35.31 75.15
N ASN A 234 -56.77 34.00 75.32
CA ASN A 234 -57.87 33.35 76.05
C ASN A 234 -57.91 33.79 77.52
N THR A 235 -56.75 33.94 78.17
CA THR A 235 -56.70 34.40 79.57
C THR A 235 -57.19 35.85 79.71
N LEU A 236 -56.82 36.72 78.76
CA LEU A 236 -57.31 38.10 78.70
C LEU A 236 -58.81 38.17 78.42
N ILE A 237 -59.33 37.36 77.49
CA ILE A 237 -60.78 37.32 77.20
C ILE A 237 -61.56 36.82 78.41
N ASN A 238 -61.09 35.76 79.08
CA ASN A 238 -61.77 35.20 80.24
C ASN A 238 -61.66 36.10 81.49
N SER A 239 -60.61 36.92 81.63
CA SER A 239 -60.50 37.88 82.74
C SER A 239 -61.37 39.13 82.53
N LEU A 240 -61.67 39.50 81.29
CA LEU A 240 -62.60 40.58 80.93
C LEU A 240 -64.09 40.15 80.97
N GLN A 241 -64.39 38.84 81.09
CA GLN A 241 -65.76 38.32 81.22
C GLN A 241 -66.28 38.25 82.68
N ARG A 242 -65.65 38.98 83.62
CA ARG A 242 -66.16 39.16 84.99
C ARG A 242 -66.50 40.62 85.29
#